data_AF-A0A2V2BLH2-F1
#
_entry.id   AF-A0A2V2BLH2-F1
#
_cell.length_a   1.000
_cell.length_b   1.000
_cell.length_c   1.000
_cell.angle_alpha   90.00
_cell.angle_beta   90.00
_cell.angle_gamma   90.00
#
_symmetry.space_group_name_H-M   'P 1'
#
loop_
_entity.id
_entity.type
_entity.pdbx_description
1 polymer ?
#
loop_
_entity_poly.entity_id
_entity_poly.type
_entity_poly.pdbx_seq_one_letter_code
_entity_poly.pdbx_strand_id
1 'polypeptide(L)'
;MKIILHVPDKNRIDNAFANAGNLLKEAGFNGDIAIVFNGDAVSDVIGRIISDALKQAPTVTLLLCQNSLNAQHIDVSMLPVTFHVVPAAITYIIDQQSQGALYIRP
;
A
#
# COMPACT_ATOMS: atom_id res chain seq x y z
N MET A 1 1.35 16.31 -3.21
CA MET A 1 2.60 15.49 -3.15
C MET A 1 2.23 14.02 -3.12
N LYS A 2 3.15 13.08 -3.36
CA LYS A 2 2.87 11.64 -3.24
C LYS A 2 3.79 10.97 -2.22
N ILE A 3 3.21 10.21 -1.30
CA ILE A 3 3.91 9.43 -0.28
C ILE A 3 3.76 7.95 -0.63
N ILE A 4 4.84 7.20 -0.56
CA ILE A 4 4.84 5.74 -0.71
C ILE A 4 5.21 5.13 0.64
N LEU A 5 4.27 4.38 1.22
CA LEU A 5 4.52 3.54 2.38
C LEU A 5 4.81 2.13 1.88
N HIS A 6 6.08 1.72 1.90
CA HIS A 6 6.49 0.39 1.42
C HIS A 6 6.44 -0.64 2.56
N VAL A 7 5.63 -1.68 2.35
CA VAL A 7 5.35 -2.74 3.32
C VAL A 7 5.84 -4.09 2.76
N PRO A 8 7.13 -4.41 2.92
CA PRO A 8 7.71 -5.66 2.42
C PRO A 8 7.45 -6.88 3.30
N ASP A 9 7.01 -6.64 4.54
CA ASP A 9 6.76 -7.71 5.49
C ASP A 9 5.56 -7.43 6.40
N LYS A 10 4.91 -8.49 6.89
CA LYS A 10 3.67 -8.43 7.66
C LYS A 10 3.76 -7.62 8.96
N ASN A 11 4.95 -7.50 9.54
CA ASN A 11 5.14 -6.79 10.81
C ASN A 11 5.01 -5.27 10.66
N ARG A 12 5.01 -4.77 9.41
CA ARG A 12 4.92 -3.34 9.10
C ARG A 12 3.51 -2.90 8.69
N ILE A 13 2.58 -3.83 8.53
CA ILE A 13 1.21 -3.52 8.07
C ILE A 13 0.54 -2.52 9.02
N ASP A 14 0.61 -2.78 10.32
CA ASP A 14 -0.05 -1.93 11.32
C ASP A 14 0.60 -0.54 11.40
N ASN A 15 1.93 -0.46 11.30
CA ASN A 15 2.65 0.80 11.21
C ASN A 15 2.24 1.59 9.96
N ALA A 16 2.10 0.93 8.81
CA ALA A 16 1.71 1.57 7.56
C ALA A 16 0.29 2.15 7.65
N PHE A 17 -0.68 1.41 8.21
CA PHE A 17 -2.03 1.90 8.41
C PHE A 17 -2.10 3.04 9.42
N ALA A 18 -1.37 2.95 10.53
CA ALA A 18 -1.29 4.03 11.53
C ALA A 18 -0.68 5.29 10.90
N ASN A 19 0.42 5.16 10.17
CA ASN A 19 1.08 6.29 9.51
C ASN A 19 0.20 6.94 8.45
N ALA A 20 -0.48 6.15 7.61
CA ALA A 20 -1.43 6.68 6.64
C ALA A 20 -2.59 7.42 7.33
N GLY A 21 -3.15 6.83 8.40
CA GLY A 21 -4.23 7.43 9.17
C GLY A 21 -3.82 8.73 9.87
N ASN A 22 -2.56 8.82 10.34
CA ASN A 22 -2.02 10.04 10.93
C ASN A 22 -1.79 11.12 9.87
N LEU A 23 -1.24 10.77 8.71
CA LEU A 23 -1.05 11.70 7.59
C LEU A 23 -2.38 12.31 7.11
N LEU A 24 -3.44 11.50 7.02
CA LEU A 24 -4.77 11.99 6.64
C LEU A 24 -5.37 12.99 7.64
N LYS A 25 -4.94 12.95 8.91
CA LYS A 25 -5.41 13.86 9.97
C LYS A 25 -4.51 15.10 10.12
N GLU A 26 -3.33 15.09 9.53
CA GLU A 26 -2.35 16.16 9.67
C GLU A 26 -2.84 17.43 8.96
N ALA A 27 -2.87 18.53 9.70
CA ALA A 27 -3.34 19.80 9.16
C ALA A 27 -2.43 20.28 8.02
N GLY A 28 -3.01 20.53 6.85
CA GLY A 28 -2.27 20.99 5.68
C GLY A 28 -1.65 19.88 4.83
N PHE A 29 -1.82 18.60 5.19
CA PHE A 29 -1.47 17.51 4.28
C PHE A 29 -2.35 17.56 3.03
N ASN A 30 -1.71 17.78 1.88
CA ASN A 30 -2.34 17.78 0.58
C ASN A 30 -1.53 16.89 -0.38
N GLY A 31 -1.88 15.61 -0.39
CA GLY A 31 -1.19 14.61 -1.19
C GLY A 31 -1.85 13.24 -1.19
N ASP A 32 -1.31 12.38 -2.04
CA ASP A 32 -1.73 10.99 -2.18
C ASP A 32 -0.80 10.07 -1.38
N ILE A 33 -1.37 9.01 -0.83
CA ILE A 33 -0.68 7.98 -0.06
C ILE A 33 -0.87 6.65 -0.79
N ALA A 34 0.22 6.10 -1.31
CA ALA A 34 0.27 4.74 -1.85
C ALA A 34 0.85 3.81 -0.80
N ILE A 35 0.07 2.84 -0.31
CA ILE A 35 0.57 1.76 0.56
C ILE A 35 0.86 0.56 -0.33
N VAL A 36 2.13 0.22 -0.48
CA VAL A 36 2.61 -0.79 -1.43
C VAL A 36 3.05 -2.04 -0.68
N PHE A 37 2.29 -3.12 -0.82
CA PHE A 37 2.55 -4.41 -0.20
C PHE A 37 3.24 -5.37 -1.18
N ASN A 38 4.32 -5.97 -0.73
CA ASN A 38 5.01 -7.08 -1.38
C ASN A 38 5.54 -8.05 -0.33
N GLY A 39 6.19 -9.12 -0.78
CA GLY A 39 6.68 -10.16 0.12
C GLY A 39 5.53 -10.80 0.90
N ASP A 40 5.79 -11.21 2.14
CA ASP A 40 4.79 -11.86 3.00
C ASP A 40 3.67 -10.92 3.47
N ALA A 41 3.81 -9.60 3.28
CA ALA A 41 2.75 -8.65 3.62
C ALA A 41 1.49 -8.83 2.75
N VAL A 42 1.62 -9.37 1.53
CA VAL A 42 0.50 -9.54 0.59
C VAL A 42 -0.53 -10.54 1.11
N SER A 43 -0.12 -11.75 1.50
CA SER A 43 -1.03 -12.73 2.08
C SER A 43 -1.70 -12.22 3.35
N ASP A 44 -0.92 -11.55 4.22
CA ASP A 44 -1.39 -11.10 5.51
C ASP A 44 -2.39 -9.95 5.40
N VAL A 45 -2.20 -9.02 4.45
CA VAL A 45 -3.07 -7.83 4.35
C VAL A 45 -4.44 -8.12 3.77
N ILE A 46 -4.56 -9.11 2.87
CA ILE A 46 -5.83 -9.47 2.22
C ILE A 46 -6.90 -9.88 3.25
N GLY A 47 -6.50 -10.56 4.33
CA GLY A 47 -7.39 -10.98 5.41
C GLY A 47 -7.56 -9.97 6.54
N ARG A 48 -6.91 -8.80 6.49
CA ARG A 48 -6.94 -7.82 7.57
C ARG A 48 -8.11 -6.84 7.44
N ILE A 49 -8.61 -6.43 8.60
CA ILE A 49 -9.58 -5.35 8.69
C ILE A 49 -8.85 -4.03 8.44
N ILE A 50 -9.14 -3.43 7.29
CA ILE A 50 -8.74 -2.05 6.98
C ILE A 50 -9.85 -1.12 7.49
N SER A 51 -9.48 0.00 8.11
CA SER A 51 -10.46 0.98 8.58
C SER A 51 -11.19 1.66 7.41
N ASP A 52 -12.46 1.99 7.59
CA ASP A 52 -13.24 2.63 6.53
C ASP A 52 -12.68 4.01 6.16
N ALA A 53 -12.06 4.72 7.12
CA ALA A 53 -11.35 5.95 6.85
C ALA A 53 -10.24 5.79 5.78
N LEU A 54 -9.49 4.67 5.82
CA LEU A 54 -8.48 4.40 4.80
C LEU A 54 -9.10 3.91 3.48
N LYS A 55 -10.14 3.08 3.52
CA LYS A 55 -10.80 2.56 2.30
C LYS A 55 -11.52 3.66 1.51
N GLN A 56 -12.11 4.62 2.22
CA GLN A 56 -12.95 5.67 1.63
C GLN A 56 -12.17 6.94 1.31
N ALA A 57 -10.92 7.08 1.79
CA ALA A 57 -10.09 8.23 1.45
C ALA A 57 -9.68 8.16 -0.03
N PRO A 58 -10.11 9.11 -0.87
CA PRO A 58 -9.82 9.08 -2.31
C PRO A 58 -8.32 9.27 -2.63
N THR A 59 -7.56 9.80 -1.67
CA THR A 59 -6.11 10.01 -1.76
C THR A 59 -5.31 8.81 -1.28
N VAL A 60 -5.95 7.73 -0.79
CA VAL A 60 -5.26 6.51 -0.36
C VAL A 60 -5.44 5.40 -1.39
N THR A 61 -4.34 4.76 -1.78
CA THR A 61 -4.36 3.59 -2.66
C THR A 61 -3.62 2.43 -2.01
N LEU A 62 -4.28 1.27 -1.93
CA LEU A 62 -3.67 0.02 -1.45
C LEU A 62 -3.22 -0.82 -2.64
N LEU A 63 -1.93 -1.09 -2.74
CA LEU A 63 -1.32 -1.72 -3.91
C LEU A 63 -0.69 -3.06 -3.53
N LEU A 64 -1.08 -4.12 -4.23
CA LEU A 64 -0.50 -5.45 -4.09
C LEU A 64 0.46 -5.74 -5.24
N CYS A 65 1.59 -6.37 -4.93
CA CYS A 65 2.57 -6.82 -5.92
C CYS A 65 2.13 -8.12 -6.59
N GLN A 66 1.96 -8.13 -7.92
CA GLN A 66 1.62 -9.33 -8.68
C GLN A 66 2.65 -10.46 -8.50
N ASN A 67 3.94 -10.14 -8.49
CA ASN A 67 4.99 -11.15 -8.27
C ASN A 67 4.84 -11.85 -6.90
N SER A 68 4.44 -11.11 -5.87
CA SER A 68 4.23 -11.68 -4.53
C SER A 68 2.94 -12.49 -4.46
N LEU A 69 1.86 -12.03 -5.11
CA LEU A 69 0.62 -12.80 -5.27
C LEU A 69 0.90 -14.15 -5.96
N ASN A 70 1.64 -14.13 -7.07
CA ASN A 70 2.02 -15.32 -7.82
C ASN A 70 2.87 -16.28 -6.97
N ALA A 71 3.87 -15.76 -6.25
CA ALA A 71 4.74 -16.56 -5.38
C ALA A 71 4.00 -17.22 -4.21
N GLN A 72 2.85 -16.66 -3.82
CA GLN A 72 1.99 -17.19 -2.75
C GLN A 72 0.77 -17.93 -3.29
N HIS A 73 0.68 -18.14 -4.60
CA HIS A 73 -0.44 -18.82 -5.27
C HIS A 73 -1.81 -18.20 -4.98
N ILE A 74 -1.86 -16.86 -4.85
CA ILE A 74 -3.09 -16.11 -4.61
C ILE A 74 -3.69 -15.68 -5.94
N ASP A 75 -4.95 -16.07 -6.18
CA ASP A 75 -5.70 -15.63 -7.36
C ASP A 75 -6.16 -14.17 -7.21
N VAL A 76 -5.80 -13.36 -8.19
CA VAL A 76 -6.19 -11.95 -8.31
C VAL A 76 -7.71 -11.79 -8.37
N SER A 77 -8.44 -12.76 -8.93
CA SER A 77 -9.90 -12.70 -9.07
C SER A 77 -10.64 -12.72 -7.73
N MET A 78 -9.98 -13.22 -6.67
CA MET A 78 -10.54 -13.32 -5.32
C MET A 78 -10.20 -12.11 -4.43
N LEU A 79 -9.43 -11.15 -4.95
CA LEU A 79 -8.99 -10.01 -4.14
C LEU A 79 -10.16 -9.05 -3.86
N PRO A 80 -10.24 -8.51 -2.62
CA PRO A 80 -11.17 -7.44 -2.33
C PRO A 80 -10.97 -6.24 -3.27
N VAL A 81 -12.07 -5.64 -3.75
CA VAL A 81 -12.05 -4.48 -4.67
C VAL A 81 -11.30 -3.25 -4.13
N THR A 82 -11.02 -3.21 -2.83
CA THR A 82 -10.21 -2.18 -2.17
C THR A 82 -8.75 -2.18 -2.63
N PHE A 83 -8.23 -3.31 -3.13
CA PHE A 83 -6.85 -3.42 -3.55
C PHE A 83 -6.70 -3.25 -5.06
N HIS A 84 -5.63 -2.57 -5.45
CA HIS A 84 -5.16 -2.50 -6.83
C HIS A 84 -3.89 -3.35 -6.98
N VAL A 85 -3.68 -3.95 -8.14
CA VAL A 85 -2.49 -4.78 -8.38
C VAL A 85 -1.52 -4.04 -9.29
N VAL A 86 -0.24 -4.03 -8.92
CA VAL A 86 0.87 -3.55 -9.75
C VAL A 86 1.74 -4.73 -10.18
N PRO A 87 2.33 -4.73 -11.39
CA PRO A 87 3.15 -5.84 -11.86
C PRO A 87 4.30 -6.18 -10.92
N ALA A 88 5.00 -5.17 -10.41
CA ALA A 88 6.06 -5.32 -9.43
C ALA A 88 6.14 -4.10 -8.50
N ALA A 89 6.11 -4.33 -7.19
CA ALA A 89 6.22 -3.26 -6.20
C ALA A 89 7.52 -2.45 -6.33
N ILE A 90 8.66 -3.11 -6.53
CA ILE A 90 9.95 -2.43 -6.62
C ILE A 90 10.01 -1.51 -7.85
N THR A 91 9.54 -1.98 -9.02
CA THR A 91 9.46 -1.15 -10.24
C THR A 91 8.53 0.04 -10.02
N TYR A 92 7.33 -0.19 -9.47
CA TYR A 92 6.40 0.89 -9.12
C TYR A 92 7.06 1.93 -8.19
N ILE A 93 7.75 1.49 -7.14
CA ILE A 93 8.43 2.37 -6.18
C ILE A 93 9.53 3.19 -6.86
N ILE A 94 10.34 2.59 -7.73
CA ILE A 94 11.39 3.30 -8.48
C ILE A 94 10.77 4.36 -9.40
N ASP A 95 9.76 3.98 -10.18
CA ASP A 95 9.09 4.87 -11.13
C ASP A 95 8.46 6.06 -10.41
N GLN A 96 7.75 5.82 -9.32
CA GLN A 96 7.12 6.88 -8.54
C GLN A 96 8.14 7.79 -7.84
N GLN A 97 9.23 7.25 -7.29
CA GLN A 97 10.30 8.07 -6.71
C GLN A 97 10.97 8.95 -7.77
N SER A 98 11.19 8.45 -8.99
CA SER A 98 11.74 9.24 -10.10
C SER A 98 10.83 10.41 -10.51
N GLN A 99 9.53 10.31 -10.22
CA GLN A 99 8.52 11.37 -10.43
C GLN A 99 8.39 12.31 -9.21
N GLY A 100 9.24 12.15 -8.20
CA GLY A 100 9.26 13.00 -7.00
C GLY A 100 8.39 12.50 -5.85
N ALA A 101 7.91 11.26 -5.87
CA ALA A 101 7.25 10.68 -4.71
C ALA A 101 8.25 10.44 -3.56
N LEU A 102 7.79 10.69 -2.32
CA LEU A 102 8.57 10.49 -1.11
C LEU A 102 8.40 9.05 -0.62
N TYR A 103 9.52 8.35 -0.43
CA TYR A 103 9.55 6.98 0.05
C TYR A 103 9.68 6.91 1.57
N ILE A 104 8.83 6.10 2.21
CA ILE A 104 8.85 5.81 3.63
C ILE A 104 8.77 4.29 3.82
N ARG A 105 9.60 3.76 4.72
CA ARG A 105 9.54 2.37 5.17
C ARG A 105 9.07 2.32 6.64
N PRO A 106 7.76 2.08 6.89
CA PRO A 106 7.16 2.06 8.23
C PRO A 106 7.70 0.96 9.14
#